data_AF-A0AAU9JF08-F1
#
_entry.id   AF-A0AAU9JF08-F1
#
_cell.length_a   1.000
_cell.length_b   1.000
_cell.length_c   1.000
_cell.angle_alpha   90.00
_cell.angle_beta   90.00
_cell.angle_gamma   90.00
#
_symmetry.space_group_name_H-M   'P 1'
#
loop_
_entity.id
_entity.type
_entity.pdbx_description
1 polymer ?
#
loop_
_entity_poly.entity_id
_entity_poly.type
_entity_poly.pdbx_seq_one_letter_code
_entity_poly.pdbx_strand_id
1 'polypeptide(L)'
;MLLACLLIAKWALCLGFSIEDETVLTIEGCPGLYINDNVQLLNQSPDYANNFQPLNVYIKKLFDWNHIFGLLEPHLHESLLERYKKITSSDMQDSAILFPSAIWLPDKKLYLVTSRVFLFRWISFLYVTFYDSEWNEVTTEDYVGKTKVPGIIPISVKDKDASTGPEDPRLFVALNNEIFVIFNRLVDDRNRIMHLYQFSTATSRKLYLEEDAEKQRIDEKNWTPLIIDKEHLYFVYNFKNLQIIDCTAENEPCKKVSGKFDPKPEALRGGSPFVRFTNTNYYVSLSYTHIFLKNCHFYRPVFVVMEAVKEQLSFKMIYQSEPFDLNNRVFLEPFTNYKYPNQIRDCMMVIPSSIASWNFEDDIADLHVTIEDHIPVVARVKGLAKFVEYIINMYEYGRLPENDNCAAKFSERYFLAQSPKFAY
;
A
#
# COMPACT_ATOMS: atom_id res chain seq x y z
N MET A 1 -34.31 40.12 -22.41
CA MET A 1 -33.48 38.99 -21.93
C MET A 1 -32.16 38.80 -22.69
N LEU A 2 -31.96 39.37 -23.89
CA LEU A 2 -30.65 39.38 -24.59
C LEU A 2 -29.84 40.68 -24.38
N LEU A 3 -30.29 41.57 -23.49
CA LEU A 3 -29.62 42.83 -23.14
C LEU A 3 -29.05 42.85 -21.71
N ALA A 4 -29.25 41.78 -20.93
CA ALA A 4 -28.76 41.69 -19.54
C ALA A 4 -27.38 41.00 -19.44
N CYS A 5 -26.91 40.33 -20.49
CA CYS A 5 -25.61 39.65 -20.47
C CYS A 5 -24.45 40.51 -21.02
N LEU A 6 -24.71 41.72 -21.53
CA LEU A 6 -23.70 42.60 -22.12
C LEU A 6 -23.26 43.77 -21.21
N LEU A 7 -23.78 43.86 -19.99
CA LEU A 7 -23.49 44.95 -19.05
C LEU A 7 -22.60 44.57 -17.86
N ILE A 8 -22.21 43.29 -17.72
CA ILE A 8 -21.27 42.86 -16.68
C ILE A 8 -19.81 42.84 -17.20
N ALA A 9 -19.60 42.93 -18.51
CA ALA A 9 -18.27 42.89 -19.13
C ALA A 9 -17.58 44.27 -19.29
N LYS A 10 -18.05 45.33 -18.61
CA LYS A 10 -17.53 46.70 -18.82
C LYS A 10 -17.14 47.48 -17.55
N TRP A 11 -16.86 46.77 -16.46
CA TRP A 11 -16.33 47.38 -15.22
C TRP A 11 -15.02 46.76 -14.71
N ALA A 12 -14.41 45.83 -15.45
CA ALA A 12 -13.14 45.19 -15.08
C ALA A 12 -11.94 45.72 -15.91
N LEU A 13 -11.92 47.03 -16.20
CA LEU A 13 -10.79 47.71 -16.86
C LEU A 13 -10.57 49.06 -16.18
N CYS A 14 -10.04 48.99 -14.95
CA CYS A 14 -9.27 50.04 -14.26
C CYS A 14 -9.17 49.59 -12.81
N LEU A 15 -8.13 48.83 -12.49
CA LEU A 15 -7.43 48.78 -11.19
C LEU A 15 -6.42 47.63 -11.34
N GLY A 16 -5.13 47.98 -11.44
CA GLY A 16 -4.06 47.01 -11.51
C GLY A 16 -4.05 46.16 -10.25
N PHE A 17 -4.40 44.89 -10.40
CA PHE A 17 -4.18 43.85 -9.42
C PHE A 17 -3.51 42.67 -10.14
N SER A 18 -2.36 42.27 -9.60
CA SER A 18 -1.71 40.99 -9.86
C SER A 18 -2.67 39.88 -9.43
N ILE A 19 -2.96 38.94 -10.33
CA ILE A 19 -3.72 37.74 -10.00
C ILE A 19 -2.74 36.75 -9.37
N GLU A 20 -2.80 36.60 -8.05
CA GLU A 20 -2.34 35.37 -7.39
C GLU A 20 -3.49 34.36 -7.50
N ASP A 21 -3.20 33.22 -8.13
CA ASP A 21 -4.16 32.15 -8.40
C ASP A 21 -4.59 31.43 -7.11
N GLU A 22 -5.67 31.89 -6.48
CA GLU A 22 -6.46 31.06 -5.56
C GLU A 22 -7.95 31.22 -5.88
N THR A 23 -8.52 30.26 -6.61
CA THR A 23 -9.97 30.18 -6.81
C THR A 23 -10.56 29.14 -5.86
N VAL A 24 -11.15 29.60 -4.75
CA VAL A 24 -12.01 28.78 -3.89
C VAL A 24 -13.42 28.80 -4.44
N LEU A 25 -13.95 27.64 -4.85
CA LEU A 25 -15.32 27.49 -5.33
C LEU A 25 -16.13 26.73 -4.27
N THR A 26 -16.87 27.50 -3.47
CA THR A 26 -17.83 26.98 -2.49
C THR A 26 -19.12 26.59 -3.20
N ILE A 27 -19.54 25.34 -3.10
CA ILE A 27 -20.89 24.91 -3.47
C ILE A 27 -21.59 24.48 -2.18
N GLU A 28 -22.67 25.19 -1.85
CA GLU A 28 -23.57 24.84 -0.75
C GLU A 28 -24.17 23.43 -0.99
N GLY A 29 -23.98 22.50 -0.06
CA GLY A 29 -24.79 21.28 0.04
C GLY A 29 -24.07 19.93 0.25
N CYS A 30 -22.76 19.80 0.04
CA CYS A 30 -21.97 18.63 0.44
C CYS A 30 -20.48 19.05 0.51
N PRO A 31 -19.70 18.70 1.55
CA PRO A 31 -18.25 18.80 1.48
C PRO A 31 -17.75 17.69 0.55
N GLY A 32 -17.55 18.02 -0.72
CA GLY A 32 -16.92 17.11 -1.70
C GLY A 32 -15.41 17.15 -1.59
N LEU A 33 -14.74 16.05 -1.97
CA LEU A 33 -13.33 16.06 -2.32
C LEU A 33 -13.14 17.09 -3.43
N TYR A 34 -12.24 18.04 -3.21
CA TYR A 34 -11.61 18.73 -4.31
C TYR A 34 -10.21 18.14 -4.47
N ILE A 35 -10.07 17.13 -5.33
CA ILE A 35 -8.78 16.86 -5.99
C ILE A 35 -8.82 17.66 -7.29
N ASN A 36 -8.29 18.88 -7.22
CA ASN A 36 -7.81 19.58 -8.39
C ASN A 36 -6.27 19.56 -8.29
N ASP A 37 -5.60 19.14 -9.35
CA ASP A 37 -4.20 19.39 -9.72
C ASP A 37 -3.07 18.87 -8.82
N ASN A 38 -3.35 18.16 -7.72
CA ASN A 38 -2.36 17.92 -6.66
C ASN A 38 -1.98 16.45 -6.38
N VAL A 39 -2.21 15.51 -7.32
CA VAL A 39 -1.53 14.20 -7.25
C VAL A 39 -0.19 14.34 -7.95
N GLN A 40 0.87 14.60 -7.16
CA GLN A 40 2.23 14.62 -7.67
C GLN A 40 2.82 13.21 -7.60
N LEU A 41 3.23 12.66 -8.74
CA LEU A 41 4.16 11.54 -8.74
C LEU A 41 5.55 12.06 -8.40
N LEU A 42 6.15 11.54 -7.33
CA LEU A 42 7.43 12.02 -6.83
C LEU A 42 8.64 11.36 -7.51
N ASN A 43 8.50 10.83 -8.73
CA ASN A 43 9.59 10.12 -9.40
C ASN A 43 9.52 10.16 -10.94
N GLN A 44 9.35 11.35 -11.52
CA GLN A 44 9.64 11.57 -12.94
C GLN A 44 10.87 12.46 -13.07
N SER A 45 12.03 11.88 -13.40
CA SER A 45 13.18 12.70 -13.78
C SER A 45 13.03 13.20 -15.24
N PRO A 46 13.62 14.35 -15.60
CA PRO A 46 13.37 15.01 -16.89
C PRO A 46 13.87 14.26 -18.14
N ASP A 47 14.74 13.26 -17.98
CA ASP A 47 15.31 12.48 -19.10
C ASP A 47 14.39 11.37 -19.64
N TYR A 48 13.18 11.22 -19.07
CA TYR A 48 12.34 10.03 -19.25
C TYR A 48 11.45 10.06 -20.50
N ALA A 49 11.24 11.21 -21.13
CA ALA A 49 10.32 11.32 -22.27
C ALA A 49 10.89 10.78 -23.60
N ASN A 50 12.21 10.65 -23.74
CA ASN A 50 12.84 10.42 -25.05
C ASN A 50 13.65 9.12 -25.20
N ASN A 51 13.80 8.30 -24.16
CA ASN A 51 14.60 7.06 -24.24
C ASN A 51 14.00 5.93 -23.39
N PHE A 52 13.00 5.22 -23.93
CA PHE A 52 12.51 3.98 -23.33
C PHE A 52 13.55 2.86 -23.49
N GLN A 53 14.34 2.62 -22.44
CA GLN A 53 15.07 1.37 -22.25
C GLN A 53 14.16 0.34 -21.56
N PRO A 54 14.30 -0.98 -21.82
CA PRO A 54 13.51 -2.01 -21.14
C PRO A 54 13.64 -1.91 -19.61
N LEU A 55 12.54 -2.13 -18.88
CA LEU A 55 12.42 -2.06 -17.41
C LEU A 55 13.55 -2.81 -16.65
N ASN A 56 14.06 -3.88 -17.25
CA ASN A 56 15.17 -4.71 -16.79
C ASN A 56 16.50 -3.92 -16.63
N VAL A 57 16.66 -2.82 -17.38
CA VAL A 57 17.80 -1.89 -17.29
C VAL A 57 17.62 -0.91 -16.12
N TYR A 58 16.38 -0.63 -15.71
CA TYR A 58 16.05 0.31 -14.64
C TYR A 58 16.20 -0.30 -13.24
N ILE A 59 15.76 -1.55 -13.09
CA ILE A 59 16.01 -2.37 -11.90
C ILE A 59 17.52 -2.52 -11.62
N LYS A 60 18.37 -2.46 -12.66
CA LYS A 60 19.84 -2.43 -12.54
C LYS A 60 20.43 -1.08 -12.10
N LYS A 61 19.71 0.03 -12.28
CA LYS A 61 20.14 1.39 -11.89
C LYS A 61 19.67 1.79 -10.49
N LEU A 62 18.49 1.32 -10.07
CA LEU A 62 17.94 1.63 -8.74
C LEU A 62 18.65 0.86 -7.63
N PHE A 63 19.26 -0.29 -7.93
CA PHE A 63 19.96 -1.08 -6.94
C PHE A 63 21.35 -1.46 -7.42
N ASP A 64 22.34 -1.19 -6.59
CA ASP A 64 23.63 -1.84 -6.72
C ASP A 64 23.46 -3.31 -6.36
N TRP A 65 23.21 -4.14 -7.38
CA TRP A 65 23.04 -5.57 -7.19
C TRP A 65 24.24 -6.22 -6.50
N ASN A 66 25.46 -5.68 -6.68
CA ASN A 66 26.62 -6.18 -5.95
C ASN A 66 26.48 -5.93 -4.44
N HIS A 67 25.88 -4.81 -4.04
CA HIS A 67 25.56 -4.52 -2.65
C HIS A 67 24.53 -5.51 -2.10
N ILE A 68 23.39 -5.70 -2.78
CA ILE A 68 22.37 -6.68 -2.37
C ILE A 68 22.98 -8.10 -2.26
N PHE A 69 23.87 -8.45 -3.17
CA PHE A 69 24.56 -9.73 -3.17
C PHE A 69 25.52 -9.91 -2.00
N GLY A 70 26.31 -8.88 -1.67
CA GLY A 70 27.16 -8.90 -0.48
C GLY A 70 26.35 -9.07 0.81
N LEU A 71 25.11 -8.56 0.84
CA LEU A 71 24.18 -8.76 1.95
C LEU A 71 23.59 -10.18 1.97
N LEU A 72 23.35 -10.81 0.82
CA LEU A 72 22.76 -12.14 0.71
C LEU A 72 23.73 -13.27 1.09
N GLU A 73 24.99 -13.14 0.67
CA GLU A 73 25.98 -14.23 0.76
C GLU A 73 26.05 -14.89 2.15
N PRO A 74 26.05 -14.14 3.28
CA PRO A 74 26.11 -14.74 4.62
C PRO A 74 24.84 -15.49 5.04
N HIS A 75 23.73 -15.31 4.33
CA HIS A 75 22.43 -15.89 4.67
C HIS A 75 22.04 -17.08 3.78
N LEU A 76 22.81 -17.37 2.73
CA LEU A 76 22.54 -18.49 1.84
C LEU A 76 23.16 -19.78 2.40
N HIS A 77 22.40 -20.86 2.35
CA HIS A 77 22.95 -22.19 2.55
C HIS A 77 23.94 -22.53 1.42
N GLU A 78 24.94 -23.37 1.70
CA GLU A 78 26.03 -23.71 0.79
C GLU A 78 25.56 -24.17 -0.60
N SER A 79 24.49 -24.97 -0.63
CA SER A 79 23.84 -25.46 -1.87
C SER A 79 23.25 -24.32 -2.73
N LEU A 80 22.71 -23.26 -2.11
CA LEU A 80 22.21 -22.07 -2.77
C LEU A 80 23.36 -21.14 -3.16
N LEU A 81 24.41 -21.07 -2.34
CA LEU A 81 25.61 -20.29 -2.60
C LEU A 81 26.34 -20.79 -3.86
N GLU A 82 26.42 -22.11 -4.08
CA GLU A 82 27.00 -22.68 -5.30
C GLU A 82 26.18 -22.38 -6.56
N ARG A 83 24.84 -22.39 -6.44
CA ARG A 83 23.96 -21.96 -7.54
C ARG A 83 24.12 -20.46 -7.78
N TYR A 84 24.24 -19.69 -6.71
CA TYR A 84 24.43 -18.25 -6.74
C TYR A 84 25.72 -17.87 -7.48
N LYS A 85 26.84 -18.55 -7.21
CA LYS A 85 28.12 -18.31 -7.90
C LYS A 85 28.09 -18.57 -9.42
N LYS A 86 27.03 -19.22 -9.93
CA LYS A 86 26.85 -19.52 -11.35
C LYS A 86 25.91 -18.54 -12.07
N ILE A 87 25.35 -17.57 -11.35
CA ILE A 87 24.46 -16.55 -11.90
C ILE A 87 25.24 -15.64 -12.86
N THR A 88 24.61 -15.35 -14.00
CA THR A 88 25.13 -14.42 -15.01
C THR A 88 24.35 -13.10 -15.05
N SER A 89 24.92 -12.09 -15.70
CA SER A 89 24.27 -10.80 -15.91
C SER A 89 22.99 -10.84 -16.76
N SER A 90 22.81 -11.91 -17.56
CA SER A 90 21.56 -12.19 -18.28
C SER A 90 20.48 -12.75 -17.37
N ASP A 91 20.85 -13.63 -16.44
CA ASP A 91 19.90 -14.17 -15.46
C ASP A 91 19.31 -13.03 -14.60
N MET A 92 20.09 -11.95 -14.38
CA MET A 92 19.68 -10.82 -13.52
C MET A 92 18.51 -10.03 -14.12
N GLN A 93 18.24 -10.20 -15.41
CA GLN A 93 17.10 -9.55 -16.07
C GLN A 93 15.76 -10.11 -15.60
N ASP A 94 15.73 -11.32 -15.02
CA ASP A 94 14.53 -11.96 -14.49
C ASP A 94 14.31 -11.67 -13.00
N SER A 95 15.12 -10.79 -12.39
CA SER A 95 14.97 -10.39 -10.99
C SER A 95 13.99 -9.24 -10.85
N ALA A 96 13.16 -9.27 -9.81
CA ALA A 96 12.13 -8.27 -9.58
C ALA A 96 12.06 -7.85 -8.12
N ILE A 97 11.67 -6.60 -7.89
CA ILE A 97 11.34 -6.07 -6.57
C ILE A 97 9.83 -5.85 -6.58
N LEU A 98 9.16 -6.52 -5.66
CA LEU A 98 7.72 -6.64 -5.62
C LEU A 98 7.19 -6.16 -4.26
N PHE A 99 5.97 -5.62 -4.28
CA PHE A 99 5.16 -5.37 -3.09
C PHE A 99 5.88 -4.58 -1.97
N PRO A 100 6.33 -3.33 -2.20
CA PRO A 100 6.91 -2.56 -1.13
C PRO A 100 5.85 -2.09 -0.14
N SER A 101 6.12 -2.27 1.15
CA SER A 101 5.35 -1.65 2.23
C SER A 101 6.26 -0.70 2.99
N ALA A 102 5.72 0.46 3.33
CA ALA A 102 6.48 1.57 3.89
C ALA A 102 5.81 2.17 5.13
N ILE A 103 6.63 2.67 6.06
CA ILE A 103 6.22 3.48 7.21
C ILE A 103 7.15 4.68 7.35
N TRP A 104 6.65 5.79 7.86
CA TRP A 104 7.45 6.94 8.25
C TRP A 104 7.99 6.77 9.67
N LEU A 105 9.28 7.04 9.86
CA LEU A 105 9.94 7.05 11.16
C LEU A 105 10.21 8.50 11.58
N PRO A 106 9.39 9.11 12.46
CA PRO A 106 9.51 10.53 12.81
C PRO A 106 10.88 10.90 13.37
N ASP A 107 11.44 10.04 14.23
CA ASP A 107 12.73 10.29 14.90
C ASP A 107 13.92 10.33 13.91
N LYS A 108 13.82 9.54 12.83
CA LYS A 108 14.85 9.49 11.78
C LYS A 108 14.56 10.46 10.63
N LYS A 109 13.32 10.93 10.50
CA LYS A 109 12.81 11.68 9.34
C LYS A 109 13.05 10.94 8.01
N LEU A 110 12.83 9.63 8.03
CA LEU A 110 13.01 8.73 6.89
C LEU A 110 11.82 7.77 6.80
N TYR A 111 11.51 7.34 5.58
CA TYR A 111 10.68 6.16 5.36
C TYR A 111 11.52 4.90 5.53
N LEU A 112 11.02 3.96 6.34
CA LEU A 112 11.48 2.58 6.30
C LEU A 112 10.64 1.84 5.27
N VAL A 113 11.28 1.19 4.31
CA VAL A 113 10.61 0.44 3.25
C VAL A 113 11.09 -1.00 3.27
N THR A 114 10.14 -1.94 3.26
CA THR A 114 10.42 -3.36 3.04
C THR A 114 9.87 -3.77 1.69
N SER A 115 10.62 -4.59 0.94
CA SER A 115 10.19 -5.11 -0.36
C SER A 115 10.52 -6.59 -0.48
N ARG A 116 9.69 -7.34 -1.19
CA ARG A 116 10.07 -8.69 -1.64
C ARG A 116 11.05 -8.55 -2.79
N VAL A 117 12.20 -9.19 -2.69
CA VAL A 117 13.13 -9.33 -3.80
C VAL A 117 13.08 -10.76 -4.29
N PHE A 118 12.73 -10.91 -5.56
CA PHE A 118 12.66 -12.18 -6.25
C PHE A 118 13.85 -12.28 -7.20
N LEU A 119 14.84 -13.09 -6.82
CA LEU A 119 16.06 -13.32 -7.58
C LEU A 119 15.92 -14.63 -8.38
N PHE A 120 16.05 -14.50 -9.70
CA PHE A 120 16.17 -15.62 -10.65
C PHE A 120 15.06 -16.66 -10.64
N ARG A 121 13.90 -16.35 -10.03
CA ARG A 121 12.83 -17.32 -9.75
C ARG A 121 13.13 -18.41 -8.71
N TRP A 122 14.27 -18.33 -8.03
CA TRP A 122 14.73 -19.37 -7.10
C TRP A 122 14.96 -18.88 -5.68
N ILE A 123 15.17 -17.58 -5.49
CA ILE A 123 15.48 -17.01 -4.19
C ILE A 123 14.54 -15.84 -3.97
N SER A 124 13.71 -15.95 -2.93
CA SER A 124 12.84 -14.86 -2.49
C SER A 124 13.21 -14.47 -1.06
N PHE A 125 13.42 -13.18 -0.82
CA PHE A 125 13.75 -12.63 0.50
C PHE A 125 13.11 -11.26 0.68
N LEU A 126 13.13 -10.73 1.90
CA LEU A 126 12.72 -9.36 2.18
C LEU A 126 13.97 -8.49 2.33
N TYR A 127 14.02 -7.43 1.54
CA TYR A 127 15.01 -6.36 1.65
C TYR A 127 14.37 -5.17 2.36
N VAL A 128 15.13 -4.52 3.22
CA VAL A 128 14.74 -3.33 3.95
C VAL A 128 15.73 -2.21 3.70
N THR A 129 15.25 -1.01 3.41
CA THR A 129 16.07 0.18 3.15
C THR A 129 15.37 1.46 3.62
N PHE A 130 16.09 2.58 3.58
CA PHE A 130 15.56 3.89 3.90
C PHE A 130 15.32 4.73 2.64
N TYR A 131 14.30 5.58 2.71
CA TYR A 131 14.07 6.66 1.74
C TYR A 131 13.87 7.98 2.48
N ASP A 132 14.30 9.09 1.88
CA ASP A 132 14.03 10.43 2.41
C ASP A 132 12.60 10.92 2.08
N SER A 133 12.25 12.16 2.47
CA SER A 133 10.91 12.74 2.23
C SER A 133 10.56 12.92 0.76
N GLU A 134 11.58 12.92 -0.10
CA GLU A 134 11.49 13.05 -1.55
C GLU A 134 11.63 11.68 -2.25
N TRP A 135 11.56 10.58 -1.49
CA TRP A 135 11.65 9.21 -2.00
C TRP A 135 12.97 8.90 -2.72
N ASN A 136 14.08 9.52 -2.32
CA ASN A 136 15.42 9.09 -2.70
C ASN A 136 15.93 8.03 -1.73
N GLU A 137 16.53 6.95 -2.25
CA GLU A 137 17.12 5.91 -1.40
C GLU A 137 18.30 6.47 -0.59
N VAL A 138 18.31 6.16 0.71
CA VAL A 138 19.38 6.53 1.63
C VAL A 138 20.25 5.31 1.89
N THR A 139 21.49 5.35 1.41
CA THR A 139 22.43 4.22 1.45
C THR A 139 23.25 4.13 2.74
N THR A 140 23.01 5.02 3.71
CA THR A 140 23.74 5.03 4.97
C THR A 140 23.32 3.86 5.84
N GLU A 141 24.30 3.10 6.35
CA GLU A 141 24.04 2.01 7.27
C GLU A 141 23.60 2.51 8.66
N ASP A 142 22.53 1.94 9.17
CA ASP A 142 21.96 2.22 10.49
C ASP A 142 21.18 1.00 10.99
N TYR A 143 20.54 1.11 12.15
CA TYR A 143 19.72 0.08 12.76
C TYR A 143 18.31 0.58 13.06
N VAL A 144 17.36 -0.33 12.83
CA VAL A 144 15.99 -0.24 13.33
C VAL A 144 15.81 -1.41 14.31
N GLY A 145 15.71 -1.10 15.60
CA GLY A 145 15.80 -2.13 16.64
C GLY A 145 17.16 -2.86 16.55
N LYS A 146 17.12 -4.17 16.30
CA LYS A 146 18.31 -5.01 16.09
C LYS A 146 18.57 -5.34 14.62
N THR A 147 17.76 -4.82 13.70
CA THR A 147 17.86 -5.08 12.27
C THR A 147 18.70 -4.00 11.60
N LYS A 148 19.73 -4.42 10.86
CA LYS A 148 20.57 -3.52 10.04
C LYS A 148 19.80 -3.04 8.80
N VAL A 149 19.93 -1.76 8.45
CA VAL A 149 19.30 -1.13 7.29
C VAL A 149 20.32 -0.21 6.58
N PRO A 150 20.47 -0.25 5.24
CA PRO A 150 19.89 -1.24 4.35
C PRO A 150 20.35 -2.66 4.69
N GLY A 151 19.48 -3.65 4.46
CA GLY A 151 19.72 -5.00 4.92
C GLY A 151 18.69 -6.01 4.46
N ILE A 152 18.95 -7.27 4.78
CA ILE A 152 18.04 -8.39 4.50
C ILE A 152 17.41 -8.81 5.82
N ILE A 153 16.09 -8.94 5.82
CA ILE A 153 15.38 -9.46 6.99
C ILE A 153 15.75 -10.95 7.10
N PRO A 154 16.33 -11.38 8.24
CA PRO A 154 16.76 -12.76 8.43
C PRO A 154 15.52 -13.65 8.62
N ILE A 155 15.05 -14.21 7.52
CA ILE A 155 13.96 -15.19 7.50
C ILE A 155 14.61 -16.56 7.37
N SER A 156 14.29 -17.47 8.29
CA SER A 156 14.80 -18.85 8.21
C SER A 156 14.24 -19.53 6.96
N VAL A 157 15.03 -19.60 5.89
CA VAL A 157 14.70 -20.33 4.66
C VAL A 157 15.35 -21.71 4.76
N LYS A 158 14.56 -22.78 4.61
CA LYS A 158 15.13 -24.12 4.38
C LYS A 158 15.44 -24.23 2.89
N ASP A 159 16.50 -24.92 2.50
CA ASP A 159 16.95 -25.05 1.10
C ASP A 159 15.85 -25.38 0.08
N LYS A 160 14.90 -26.24 0.46
CA LYS A 160 13.79 -26.66 -0.41
C LYS A 160 12.71 -25.59 -0.60
N ASP A 161 12.69 -24.58 0.27
CA ASP A 161 11.67 -23.53 0.33
C ASP A 161 12.19 -22.18 -0.20
N ALA A 162 13.44 -22.13 -0.68
CA ALA A 162 14.06 -20.88 -1.13
C ALA A 162 13.33 -20.24 -2.32
N SER A 163 12.71 -21.06 -3.16
CA SER A 163 11.92 -20.62 -4.31
C SER A 163 10.56 -20.03 -3.93
N THR A 164 10.02 -20.36 -2.76
CA THR A 164 8.72 -19.84 -2.33
C THR A 164 8.86 -18.58 -1.47
N GLY A 165 9.81 -18.58 -0.53
CA GLY A 165 10.18 -17.45 0.35
C GLY A 165 9.02 -16.57 0.86
N PRO A 166 9.29 -15.33 1.28
CA PRO A 166 8.28 -14.41 1.77
C PRO A 166 7.51 -13.76 0.61
N GLU A 167 6.22 -13.53 0.82
CA GLU A 167 5.28 -12.92 -0.12
C GLU A 167 4.48 -11.81 0.58
N ASP A 168 4.09 -10.80 -0.19
CA ASP A 168 3.20 -9.69 0.21
C ASP A 168 3.52 -9.08 1.59
N PRO A 169 4.76 -8.61 1.81
CA PRO A 169 5.14 -8.06 3.10
C PRO A 169 4.33 -6.80 3.42
N ARG A 170 3.93 -6.68 4.69
CA ARG A 170 3.25 -5.50 5.24
C ARG A 170 4.05 -5.02 6.45
N LEU A 171 4.56 -3.80 6.36
CA LEU A 171 5.34 -3.13 7.40
C LEU A 171 4.40 -2.22 8.18
N PHE A 172 4.44 -2.30 9.51
CA PHE A 172 3.59 -1.48 10.36
C PHE A 172 4.24 -1.20 11.71
N VAL A 173 3.74 -0.16 12.38
CA VAL A 173 4.16 0.24 13.74
C VAL A 173 3.04 -0.08 14.70
N ALA A 174 3.37 -0.81 15.78
CA ALA A 174 2.43 -1.07 16.86
C ALA A 174 2.32 0.11 17.83
N LEU A 175 1.28 0.14 18.69
CA LEU A 175 1.06 1.26 19.62
C LEU A 175 2.14 1.41 20.71
N ASN A 176 2.98 0.39 20.89
CA ASN A 176 4.17 0.43 21.76
C ASN A 176 5.44 0.89 21.00
N ASN A 177 5.30 1.42 19.78
CA ASN A 177 6.36 1.79 18.84
C ASN A 177 7.23 0.62 18.35
N GLU A 178 6.83 -0.63 18.60
CA GLU A 178 7.47 -1.78 17.99
C GLU A 178 7.18 -1.80 16.49
N ILE A 179 8.19 -2.15 15.70
CA ILE A 179 8.07 -2.24 14.25
C ILE A 179 8.01 -3.72 13.88
N PHE A 180 7.04 -4.06 13.04
CA PHE A 180 6.84 -5.42 12.57
C PHE A 180 6.77 -5.46 11.05
N VAL A 181 7.30 -6.54 10.47
CA VAL A 181 6.92 -6.97 9.13
C VAL A 181 6.13 -8.25 9.26
N ILE A 182 4.98 -8.30 8.62
CA ILE A 182 4.23 -9.53 8.45
C ILE A 182 4.17 -9.89 6.99
N PHE A 183 4.27 -11.18 6.67
CA PHE A 183 4.29 -11.68 5.30
C PHE A 183 3.68 -13.08 5.26
N ASN A 184 3.19 -13.52 4.11
CA ASN A 184 2.81 -14.92 3.90
C ASN A 184 3.96 -15.69 3.25
N ARG A 185 3.99 -17.00 3.47
CA ARG A 185 4.94 -17.90 2.81
C ARG A 185 4.31 -19.26 2.63
N LEU A 186 4.59 -19.91 1.50
CA LEU A 186 4.31 -21.33 1.31
C LEU A 186 5.23 -22.17 2.20
N VAL A 187 4.61 -22.98 3.06
CA VAL A 187 5.29 -23.92 3.97
C VAL A 187 5.35 -25.32 3.35
N ASP A 188 4.47 -25.57 2.38
CA ASP A 188 4.49 -26.69 1.42
C ASP A 188 3.79 -26.25 0.12
N ASP A 189 3.60 -27.17 -0.84
CA ASP A 189 3.03 -26.87 -2.16
C ASP A 189 1.61 -26.27 -2.14
N ARG A 190 0.90 -26.29 -0.99
CA ARG A 190 -0.50 -25.88 -0.89
C ARG A 190 -0.81 -24.94 0.26
N ASN A 191 0.02 -24.92 1.30
CA ASN A 191 -0.28 -24.20 2.53
C ASN A 191 0.57 -22.93 2.63
N ARG A 192 -0.08 -21.77 2.45
CA ARG A 192 0.48 -20.47 2.84
C ARG A 192 0.14 -20.20 4.30
N ILE A 193 1.10 -19.70 5.07
CA ILE A 193 0.93 -19.33 6.48
C ILE A 193 1.47 -17.92 6.70
N MET A 194 0.87 -17.19 7.65
CA MET A 194 1.33 -15.90 8.15
C MET A 194 2.63 -16.03 8.97
N HIS A 195 3.57 -15.12 8.73
CA HIS A 195 4.82 -15.01 9.47
C HIS A 195 5.00 -13.57 9.95
N LEU A 196 5.42 -13.42 11.21
CA LEU A 196 5.73 -12.13 11.82
C LEU A 196 7.23 -12.01 12.03
N TYR A 197 7.82 -10.90 11.65
CA TYR A 197 9.17 -10.47 11.98
C TYR A 197 9.12 -9.24 12.88
N GLN A 198 9.89 -9.26 13.96
CA GLN A 198 9.96 -8.20 14.95
C GLN A 198 11.35 -7.55 14.94
N PHE A 199 11.41 -6.23 14.77
CA PHE A 199 12.67 -5.51 14.62
C PHE A 199 13.47 -5.42 15.92
N SER A 200 12.83 -5.23 17.09
CA SER A 200 13.57 -5.10 18.36
C SER A 200 14.28 -6.37 18.80
N THR A 201 13.83 -7.53 18.36
CA THR A 201 14.45 -8.83 18.65
C THR A 201 15.20 -9.41 17.46
N ALA A 202 14.96 -8.88 16.25
CA ALA A 202 15.42 -9.44 14.98
C ALA A 202 15.01 -10.91 14.76
N THR A 203 13.82 -11.29 15.25
CA THR A 203 13.32 -12.67 15.17
C THR A 203 12.08 -12.77 14.27
N SER A 204 12.00 -13.87 13.50
CA SER A 204 10.79 -14.24 12.76
C SER A 204 10.13 -15.49 13.37
N ARG A 205 8.80 -15.54 13.35
CA ARG A 205 8.02 -16.72 13.75
C ARG A 205 6.76 -16.89 12.90
N LYS A 206 6.15 -18.07 12.98
CA LYS A 206 4.85 -18.37 12.38
C LYS A 206 3.74 -17.86 13.28
N LEU A 207 2.68 -17.33 12.67
CA LEU A 207 1.40 -17.11 13.34
C LEU A 207 0.51 -18.31 13.01
N TYR A 208 -0.20 -18.83 14.01
CA TYR A 208 -1.12 -19.94 13.84
C TYR A 208 -2.35 -19.72 14.70
N LEU A 209 -3.51 -20.18 14.24
CA LEU A 209 -4.78 -19.99 14.94
C LEU A 209 -5.03 -21.11 15.95
N GLU A 210 -5.57 -20.75 17.11
CA GLU A 210 -5.89 -21.67 18.22
C GLU A 210 -6.86 -22.77 17.79
N GLU A 211 -7.94 -22.40 17.11
CA GLU A 211 -8.99 -23.33 16.62
C GLU A 211 -8.47 -24.33 15.57
N ASP A 212 -7.26 -24.11 15.02
CA ASP A 212 -6.71 -24.84 13.87
C ASP A 212 -5.32 -25.46 14.13
N ALA A 213 -4.90 -25.60 15.40
CA ALA A 213 -3.61 -26.21 15.74
C ALA A 213 -3.41 -27.63 15.13
N GLU A 214 -4.50 -28.30 14.73
CA GLU A 214 -4.48 -29.62 14.08
C GLU A 214 -4.94 -29.64 12.60
N LYS A 215 -5.48 -28.55 12.06
CA LYS A 215 -5.99 -28.48 10.67
C LYS A 215 -5.50 -27.21 9.99
N GLN A 216 -4.26 -27.24 9.51
CA GLN A 216 -3.69 -26.16 8.70
C GLN A 216 -4.64 -25.77 7.57
N ARG A 217 -4.98 -24.49 7.51
CA ARG A 217 -5.75 -23.95 6.40
C ARG A 217 -4.91 -23.91 5.14
N ILE A 218 -5.60 -24.20 4.05
CA ILE A 218 -5.06 -24.12 2.71
C ILE A 218 -5.10 -22.64 2.33
N ASP A 219 -3.92 -22.02 2.20
CA ASP A 219 -3.71 -20.73 1.51
C ASP A 219 -4.03 -19.43 2.30
N GLU A 220 -3.36 -19.17 3.44
CA GLU A 220 -3.46 -17.86 4.14
C GLU A 220 -2.83 -16.72 3.34
N LYS A 221 -3.68 -15.83 2.81
CA LYS A 221 -3.29 -14.62 2.06
C LYS A 221 -4.39 -13.54 2.16
N ASN A 222 -4.09 -12.33 1.69
CA ASN A 222 -5.05 -11.22 1.65
C ASN A 222 -5.64 -10.81 3.03
N TRP A 223 -4.90 -11.02 4.11
CA TRP A 223 -5.20 -10.48 5.43
C TRP A 223 -4.64 -9.06 5.57
N THR A 224 -5.09 -8.29 6.55
CA THR A 224 -4.70 -6.89 6.75
C THR A 224 -4.39 -6.60 8.23
N PRO A 225 -3.20 -6.09 8.58
CA PRO A 225 -2.86 -5.72 9.96
C PRO A 225 -3.76 -4.63 10.51
N LEU A 226 -4.15 -4.76 11.78
CA LEU A 226 -5.00 -3.86 12.52
C LEU A 226 -4.44 -3.68 13.93
N ILE A 227 -3.82 -2.53 14.21
CA ILE A 227 -3.15 -2.32 15.50
C ILE A 227 -4.00 -1.43 16.38
N ILE A 228 -4.56 -2.01 17.44
CA ILE A 228 -5.48 -1.31 18.37
C ILE A 228 -4.95 -1.26 19.79
N ASP A 229 -4.02 -2.15 20.12
CA ASP A 229 -3.47 -2.31 21.46
C ASP A 229 -1.92 -2.42 21.42
N LYS A 230 -1.30 -2.26 22.59
CA LYS A 230 0.15 -2.35 22.79
C LYS A 230 0.65 -3.79 22.90
N GLU A 231 -0.17 -4.70 23.38
CA GLU A 231 0.20 -6.10 23.65
C GLU A 231 -0.32 -7.03 22.55
N HIS A 232 -1.48 -6.68 21.99
CA HIS A 232 -2.19 -7.45 20.98
C HIS A 232 -2.02 -6.90 19.55
N LEU A 233 -1.81 -7.81 18.62
CA LEU A 233 -1.70 -7.61 17.18
C LEU A 233 -2.97 -8.17 16.54
N TYR A 234 -3.89 -7.30 16.13
CA TYR A 234 -5.10 -7.73 15.44
C TYR A 234 -4.87 -7.78 13.93
N PHE A 235 -5.62 -8.64 13.26
CA PHE A 235 -5.64 -8.71 11.80
C PHE A 235 -7.07 -8.86 11.33
N VAL A 236 -7.47 -8.06 10.35
CA VAL A 236 -8.62 -8.39 9.51
C VAL A 236 -8.20 -9.57 8.66
N TYR A 237 -8.57 -10.77 9.13
CA TYR A 237 -8.21 -12.02 8.49
C TYR A 237 -9.02 -12.22 7.20
N ASN A 238 -10.31 -11.87 7.24
CA ASN A 238 -11.18 -11.84 6.06
C ASN A 238 -12.24 -10.75 6.25
N PHE A 239 -12.43 -9.89 5.25
CA PHE A 239 -13.44 -8.84 5.30
C PHE A 239 -14.87 -9.39 5.32
N LYS A 240 -15.08 -10.61 4.79
CA LYS A 240 -16.36 -11.31 4.88
C LYS A 240 -16.76 -11.55 6.33
N ASN A 241 -17.90 -10.99 6.74
CA ASN A 241 -18.37 -10.99 8.13
C ASN A 241 -17.37 -10.39 9.13
N LEU A 242 -16.44 -9.54 8.66
CA LEU A 242 -15.38 -8.91 9.45
C LEU A 242 -14.70 -9.90 10.43
N GLN A 243 -14.09 -10.93 9.86
CA GLN A 243 -13.33 -11.92 10.61
C GLN A 243 -12.02 -11.30 11.09
N ILE A 244 -11.90 -11.16 12.41
CA ILE A 244 -10.72 -10.58 13.04
C ILE A 244 -10.09 -11.61 13.96
N ILE A 245 -8.78 -11.70 13.86
CA ILE A 245 -7.95 -12.53 14.74
C ILE A 245 -7.09 -11.62 15.60
N ASP A 246 -6.80 -12.09 16.80
CA ASP A 246 -5.96 -11.47 17.81
C ASP A 246 -4.76 -12.38 18.03
N CYS A 247 -3.56 -11.85 17.79
CA CYS A 247 -2.30 -12.51 18.04
C CYS A 247 -1.52 -11.71 19.07
N THR A 248 -0.67 -12.35 19.86
CA THR A 248 0.35 -11.62 20.64
C THR A 248 1.63 -11.53 19.83
N ALA A 249 2.59 -10.68 20.23
CA ALA A 249 3.95 -10.73 19.69
C ALA A 249 4.70 -12.01 20.14
N GLU A 250 4.26 -12.61 21.24
CA GLU A 250 4.76 -13.86 21.80
C GLU A 250 4.33 -15.08 20.95
N ASN A 251 4.97 -16.23 21.17
CA ASN A 251 4.73 -17.44 20.37
C ASN A 251 3.44 -18.18 20.79
N GLU A 252 2.39 -17.44 21.09
CA GLU A 252 1.08 -17.98 21.44
C GLU A 252 0.19 -18.15 20.20
N PRO A 253 -0.78 -19.08 20.23
CA PRO A 253 -1.77 -19.21 19.18
C PRO A 253 -2.65 -17.94 19.09
N CYS A 254 -2.90 -17.48 17.87
CA CYS A 254 -3.84 -16.41 17.59
C CYS A 254 -5.30 -16.87 17.83
N LYS A 255 -6.13 -15.99 18.38
CA LYS A 255 -7.54 -16.27 18.71
C LYS A 255 -8.46 -15.51 17.78
N LYS A 256 -9.59 -16.10 17.42
CA LYS A 256 -10.64 -15.39 16.69
C LYS A 256 -11.43 -14.50 17.66
N VAL A 257 -11.58 -13.22 17.33
CA VAL A 257 -12.32 -12.25 18.18
C VAL A 257 -13.59 -11.72 17.54
N SER A 258 -13.70 -11.78 16.20
CA SER A 258 -14.92 -11.35 15.47
C SER A 258 -15.16 -12.21 14.24
N GLY A 259 -16.42 -12.23 13.77
CA GLY A 259 -16.86 -12.88 12.55
C GLY A 259 -16.99 -14.40 12.65
N LYS A 260 -17.83 -14.99 11.80
CA LYS A 260 -17.84 -16.44 11.60
C LYS A 260 -16.76 -16.80 10.60
N PHE A 261 -15.98 -17.84 10.91
CA PHE A 261 -14.91 -18.25 10.03
C PHE A 261 -15.47 -18.75 8.68
N ASP A 262 -15.08 -18.08 7.60
CA ASP A 262 -15.43 -18.46 6.24
C ASP A 262 -14.16 -18.45 5.39
N PRO A 263 -13.71 -19.63 4.90
CA PRO A 263 -12.50 -19.72 4.11
C PRO A 263 -12.66 -19.11 2.71
N LYS A 264 -13.87 -18.79 2.26
CA LYS A 264 -14.09 -18.17 0.95
C LYS A 264 -13.82 -16.66 1.04
N PRO A 265 -12.83 -16.15 0.28
CA PRO A 265 -12.61 -14.71 0.22
C PRO A 265 -13.78 -14.02 -0.51
N GLU A 266 -14.21 -12.88 0.01
CA GLU A 266 -15.20 -12.01 -0.65
C GLU A 266 -14.60 -11.21 -1.81
N ALA A 267 -15.35 -10.28 -2.40
CA ALA A 267 -14.78 -9.38 -3.40
C ALA A 267 -13.69 -8.49 -2.78
N LEU A 268 -13.98 -7.92 -1.59
CA LEU A 268 -13.05 -7.13 -0.79
C LEU A 268 -12.03 -8.02 -0.07
N ARG A 269 -10.74 -7.70 -0.22
CA ARG A 269 -9.61 -8.55 0.18
C ARG A 269 -8.41 -7.69 0.51
N GLY A 270 -7.60 -8.16 1.47
CA GLY A 270 -6.27 -7.61 1.74
C GLY A 270 -6.23 -6.10 1.90
N GLY A 271 -5.04 -5.55 1.87
CA GLY A 271 -4.85 -4.12 1.90
C GLY A 271 -3.59 -3.69 2.63
N SER A 272 -3.46 -2.38 2.74
CA SER A 272 -2.50 -1.73 3.61
C SER A 272 -2.83 -2.00 5.08
N PRO A 273 -1.82 -2.07 5.97
CA PRO A 273 -2.08 -1.95 7.41
C PRO A 273 -3.07 -0.83 7.73
N PHE A 274 -3.96 -1.08 8.68
CA PHE A 274 -4.84 -0.05 9.21
C PHE A 274 -4.01 0.96 10.02
N VAL A 275 -4.17 2.23 9.69
CA VAL A 275 -3.59 3.36 10.41
C VAL A 275 -4.65 3.98 11.29
N ARG A 276 -4.31 4.24 12.56
CA ARG A 276 -5.19 4.92 13.49
C ARG A 276 -5.42 6.35 13.01
N PHE A 277 -6.69 6.76 12.93
CA PHE A 277 -7.05 8.13 12.57
C PHE A 277 -6.89 9.03 13.80
N THR A 278 -5.83 9.83 13.80
CA THR A 278 -5.46 10.74 14.91
C THR A 278 -5.50 10.02 16.28
N ASN A 279 -6.08 10.64 17.31
CA ASN A 279 -6.24 10.07 18.64
C ASN A 279 -7.62 9.41 18.87
N THR A 280 -8.36 9.12 17.79
CA THR A 280 -9.72 8.54 17.88
C THR A 280 -9.70 7.01 18.03
N ASN A 281 -10.88 6.37 18.01
CA ASN A 281 -11.03 4.92 17.90
C ASN A 281 -11.30 4.47 16.44
N TYR A 282 -11.10 5.35 15.47
CA TYR A 282 -11.28 5.06 14.06
C TYR A 282 -9.95 4.68 13.41
N TYR A 283 -10.03 3.76 12.45
CA TYR A 283 -8.91 3.19 11.73
C TYR A 283 -9.20 3.20 10.24
N VAL A 284 -8.17 3.49 9.45
CA VAL A 284 -8.27 3.69 8.02
C VAL A 284 -7.33 2.74 7.31
N SER A 285 -7.80 2.12 6.24
CA SER A 285 -6.98 1.29 5.37
C SER A 285 -7.40 1.45 3.91
N LEU A 286 -6.47 1.12 3.02
CA LEU A 286 -6.70 0.86 1.61
C LEU A 286 -6.75 -0.65 1.41
N SER A 287 -7.97 -1.18 1.26
CA SER A 287 -8.19 -2.55 0.82
C SER A 287 -8.28 -2.61 -0.71
N TYR A 288 -8.53 -3.77 -1.29
CA TYR A 288 -8.82 -3.87 -2.71
C TYR A 288 -9.92 -4.87 -2.99
N THR A 289 -10.64 -4.65 -4.08
CA THR A 289 -11.60 -5.61 -4.61
C THR A 289 -11.01 -6.36 -5.79
N HIS A 290 -11.34 -7.65 -5.90
CA HIS A 290 -11.06 -8.44 -7.10
C HIS A 290 -12.26 -8.38 -8.05
N ILE A 291 -12.08 -7.74 -9.20
CA ILE A 291 -13.11 -7.59 -10.21
C ILE A 291 -12.87 -8.59 -11.34
N PHE A 292 -13.95 -9.30 -11.69
CA PHE A 292 -13.97 -10.33 -12.74
C PHE A 292 -14.79 -9.82 -13.92
N LEU A 293 -14.11 -9.41 -14.99
CA LEU A 293 -14.70 -9.20 -16.31
C LEU A 293 -14.28 -10.35 -17.22
N LYS A 294 -15.10 -10.71 -18.21
CA LYS A 294 -15.03 -11.97 -18.98
C LYS A 294 -13.62 -12.44 -19.39
N ASN A 295 -12.70 -11.53 -19.71
CA ASN A 295 -11.32 -11.81 -20.11
C ASN A 295 -10.28 -11.00 -19.30
N CYS A 296 -10.66 -10.51 -18.12
CA CYS A 296 -9.97 -9.43 -17.44
C CYS A 296 -10.21 -9.54 -15.93
N HIS A 297 -9.14 -9.88 -15.21
CA HIS A 297 -9.12 -10.00 -13.76
C HIS A 297 -8.25 -8.88 -13.24
N PHE A 298 -8.79 -8.04 -12.37
CA PHE A 298 -8.00 -6.92 -11.86
C PHE A 298 -8.37 -6.53 -10.44
N TYR A 299 -7.42 -5.85 -9.80
CA TYR A 299 -7.56 -5.34 -8.45
C TYR A 299 -7.76 -3.83 -8.48
N ARG A 300 -8.75 -3.33 -7.73
CA ARG A 300 -8.98 -1.89 -7.54
C ARG A 300 -8.95 -1.55 -6.06
N PRO A 301 -8.23 -0.48 -5.66
CA PRO A 301 -8.26 0.03 -4.31
C PRO A 301 -9.69 0.37 -3.85
N VAL A 302 -9.93 0.11 -2.58
CA VAL A 302 -11.15 0.43 -1.85
C VAL A 302 -10.74 1.08 -0.54
N PHE A 303 -11.30 2.24 -0.25
CA PHE A 303 -11.04 2.95 1.00
C PHE A 303 -11.97 2.44 2.09
N VAL A 304 -11.42 2.06 3.24
CA VAL A 304 -12.21 1.52 4.35
C VAL A 304 -11.96 2.31 5.63
N VAL A 305 -13.04 2.60 6.36
CA VAL A 305 -13.00 3.19 7.70
C VAL A 305 -13.70 2.24 8.66
N MET A 306 -13.00 1.95 9.76
CA MET A 306 -13.44 1.03 10.79
C MET A 306 -13.41 1.69 12.16
N GLU A 307 -14.39 1.38 12.98
CA GLU A 307 -14.46 1.73 14.38
C GLU A 307 -14.01 0.54 15.23
N ALA A 308 -13.11 0.77 16.19
CA ALA A 308 -12.79 -0.17 17.25
C ALA A 308 -13.55 0.20 18.52
N VAL A 309 -14.52 -0.63 18.91
CA VAL A 309 -15.33 -0.43 20.12
C VAL A 309 -14.61 -1.11 21.29
N LYS A 310 -13.79 -0.32 21.97
CA LYS A 310 -12.86 -0.80 23.02
C LYS A 310 -13.57 -1.53 24.15
N GLU A 311 -14.76 -1.10 24.57
CA GLU A 311 -15.45 -1.74 25.70
C GLU A 311 -15.88 -3.18 25.41
N GLN A 312 -15.99 -3.56 24.13
CA GLN A 312 -16.56 -4.85 23.71
C GLN A 312 -15.58 -5.71 22.90
N LEU A 313 -14.35 -5.25 22.66
CA LEU A 313 -13.43 -5.83 21.67
C LEU A 313 -14.15 -6.10 20.34
N SER A 314 -15.08 -5.21 19.97
CA SER A 314 -15.88 -5.34 18.77
C SER A 314 -15.44 -4.35 17.72
N PHE A 315 -15.60 -4.75 16.47
CA PHE A 315 -15.14 -3.98 15.32
C PHE A 315 -16.31 -3.77 14.39
N LYS A 316 -16.37 -2.58 13.82
CA LYS A 316 -17.41 -2.24 12.86
C LYS A 316 -16.81 -1.51 11.69
N MET A 317 -16.98 -2.07 10.50
CA MET A 317 -16.75 -1.32 9.28
C MET A 317 -17.88 -0.29 9.17
N ILE A 318 -17.54 0.98 9.31
CA ILE A 318 -18.50 2.08 9.25
C ILE A 318 -18.59 2.69 7.85
N TYR A 319 -17.54 2.49 7.04
CA TYR A 319 -17.52 2.95 5.66
C TYR A 319 -16.64 2.06 4.79
N GLN A 320 -17.12 1.84 3.57
CA GLN A 320 -16.40 1.21 2.47
C GLN A 320 -16.71 2.04 1.22
N SER A 321 -15.68 2.53 0.53
CA SER A 321 -15.89 3.24 -0.72
C SER A 321 -16.28 2.28 -1.86
N GLU A 322 -16.78 2.85 -2.94
CA GLU A 322 -16.71 2.17 -4.24
C GLU A 322 -15.23 1.96 -4.64
N PRO A 323 -14.94 0.94 -5.48
CA PRO A 323 -13.62 0.76 -6.05
C PRO A 323 -13.20 2.02 -6.82
N PHE A 324 -12.00 2.52 -6.56
CA PHE A 324 -11.51 3.73 -7.20
C PHE A 324 -10.23 3.47 -7.99
N ASP A 325 -9.95 4.41 -8.88
CA ASP A 325 -8.82 4.38 -9.79
C ASP A 325 -7.87 5.52 -9.42
N LEU A 326 -6.57 5.25 -9.29
CA LEU A 326 -5.56 6.26 -8.99
C LEU A 326 -5.16 7.07 -10.24
N ASN A 327 -6.10 7.27 -11.15
CA ASN A 327 -5.93 7.81 -12.50
C ASN A 327 -4.87 7.04 -13.32
N ASN A 328 -5.29 5.90 -13.87
CA ASN A 328 -4.48 5.06 -14.77
C ASN A 328 -3.74 5.86 -15.85
N ARG A 329 -4.21 7.02 -16.32
CA ARG A 329 -3.49 7.80 -17.35
C ARG A 329 -2.07 8.19 -16.95
N VAL A 330 -1.87 8.52 -15.67
CA VAL A 330 -0.57 8.87 -15.11
C VAL A 330 0.37 7.65 -15.10
N PHE A 331 -0.20 6.46 -14.89
CA PHE A 331 0.55 5.21 -14.88
C PHE A 331 0.72 4.57 -16.24
N LEU A 332 -0.03 5.00 -17.26
CA LEU A 332 -0.06 4.39 -18.58
C LEU A 332 1.04 4.90 -19.52
N GLU A 333 1.66 6.05 -19.25
CA GLU A 333 2.76 6.58 -20.07
C GLU A 333 3.91 5.55 -20.26
N PRO A 334 4.37 4.84 -19.19
CA PRO A 334 5.32 3.74 -19.30
C PRO A 334 4.89 2.55 -20.18
N PHE A 335 3.58 2.32 -20.32
CA PHE A 335 3.02 1.12 -20.98
C PHE A 335 2.50 1.39 -22.39
N THR A 336 2.69 2.59 -22.93
CA THR A 336 2.28 2.94 -24.31
C THR A 336 2.90 2.04 -25.38
N ASN A 337 4.06 1.42 -25.09
CA ASN A 337 4.77 0.48 -25.97
C ASN A 337 4.43 -1.00 -25.74
N TYR A 338 3.49 -1.34 -24.85
CA TYR A 338 3.09 -2.74 -24.68
C TYR A 338 2.28 -3.26 -25.86
N LYS A 339 2.39 -4.57 -26.11
CA LYS A 339 1.76 -5.29 -27.24
C LYS A 339 0.23 -5.20 -27.27
N TYR A 340 -0.43 -4.77 -26.18
CA TYR A 340 -1.89 -4.69 -26.05
C TYR A 340 -2.35 -3.43 -25.28
N PRO A 341 -2.15 -2.22 -25.83
CA PRO A 341 -2.37 -0.96 -25.09
C PRO A 341 -3.84 -0.76 -24.67
N ASN A 342 -4.81 -1.31 -25.42
CA ASN A 342 -6.24 -1.19 -25.13
C ASN A 342 -6.74 -2.18 -24.08
N GLN A 343 -6.08 -3.33 -23.86
CA GLN A 343 -6.44 -4.27 -22.79
C GLN A 343 -5.83 -3.85 -21.45
N ILE A 344 -4.68 -3.17 -21.48
CA ILE A 344 -3.97 -2.74 -20.26
C ILE A 344 -4.69 -1.59 -19.55
N ARG A 345 -5.34 -0.68 -20.28
CA ARG A 345 -6.02 0.48 -19.65
C ARG A 345 -7.13 0.10 -18.68
N ASP A 346 -7.93 -0.91 -19.02
CA ASP A 346 -9.14 -1.26 -18.27
C ASP A 346 -8.91 -2.42 -17.30
N CYS A 347 -7.83 -3.19 -17.48
CA CYS A 347 -7.53 -4.40 -16.72
C CYS A 347 -6.30 -4.28 -15.82
N MET A 348 -5.74 -3.07 -15.68
CA MET A 348 -4.54 -2.88 -14.88
C MET A 348 -4.78 -3.32 -13.44
N MET A 349 -3.91 -4.07 -12.78
CA MET A 349 -4.04 -4.37 -11.35
C MET A 349 -3.42 -3.25 -10.51
N VAL A 350 -4.14 -2.75 -9.51
CA VAL A 350 -3.62 -1.79 -8.53
C VAL A 350 -3.87 -2.33 -7.13
N ILE A 351 -2.80 -2.61 -6.39
CA ILE A 351 -2.86 -3.23 -5.06
C ILE A 351 -2.24 -2.26 -4.04
N PRO A 352 -3.02 -1.76 -3.07
CA PRO A 352 -2.46 -0.95 -2.00
C PRO A 352 -1.58 -1.77 -1.04
N SER A 353 -0.46 -1.19 -0.65
CA SER A 353 0.55 -1.83 0.20
C SER A 353 0.73 -1.11 1.55
N SER A 354 0.69 0.21 1.59
CA SER A 354 0.68 0.97 2.86
C SER A 354 0.11 2.40 2.70
N ILE A 355 -0.37 2.97 3.81
CA ILE A 355 -0.40 4.42 4.02
C ILE A 355 0.92 4.72 4.72
N ALA A 356 1.94 5.14 3.96
CA ALA A 356 3.32 5.22 4.43
C ALA A 356 3.55 6.36 5.43
N SER A 357 2.90 7.49 5.18
CA SER A 357 2.84 8.61 6.13
C SER A 357 1.49 9.29 6.01
N TRP A 358 1.10 9.98 7.09
CA TRP A 358 -0.05 10.86 7.07
C TRP A 358 0.22 12.05 7.99
N ASN A 359 0.47 13.20 7.36
CA ASN A 359 0.51 14.48 8.04
C ASN A 359 -0.93 15.02 8.12
N PHE A 360 -1.51 14.96 9.32
CA PHE A 360 -2.88 15.42 9.56
C PHE A 360 -2.99 16.96 9.58
N GLU A 361 -1.91 17.69 9.85
CA GLU A 361 -1.92 19.17 9.87
C GLU A 361 -2.08 19.74 8.46
N ASP A 362 -1.29 19.22 7.52
CA ASP A 362 -1.35 19.62 6.10
C ASP A 362 -2.39 18.82 5.29
N ASP A 363 -2.96 17.79 5.92
CA ASP A 363 -3.84 16.79 5.31
C ASP A 363 -3.20 16.15 4.07
N ILE A 364 -1.97 15.66 4.21
CA ILE A 364 -1.19 15.00 3.16
C ILE A 364 -0.84 13.59 3.59
N ALA A 365 -1.15 12.61 2.75
CA ALA A 365 -0.80 11.21 2.96
C ALA A 365 0.00 10.67 1.76
N ASP A 366 1.04 9.90 2.05
CA ASP A 366 1.79 9.16 1.02
C ASP A 366 1.28 7.72 0.99
N LEU A 367 0.71 7.32 -0.14
CA LEU A 367 0.10 6.02 -0.36
C LEU A 367 1.02 5.17 -1.22
N HIS A 368 1.36 3.98 -0.74
CA HIS A 368 2.10 2.97 -1.49
C HIS A 368 1.13 2.02 -2.17
N VAL A 369 1.30 1.85 -3.47
CA VAL A 369 0.58 0.85 -4.26
C VAL A 369 1.54 0.11 -5.19
N THR A 370 1.18 -1.10 -5.58
CA THR A 370 1.79 -1.79 -6.71
C THR A 370 0.86 -1.82 -7.90
N ILE A 371 1.45 -1.66 -9.07
CA ILE A 371 0.79 -1.82 -10.35
C ILE A 371 1.24 -3.16 -10.96
N GLU A 372 0.28 -3.97 -11.38
CA GLU A 372 0.52 -5.28 -12.00
C GLU A 372 1.39 -6.22 -11.15
N ASP A 373 1.36 -6.09 -9.82
CA ASP A 373 2.22 -6.81 -8.86
C ASP A 373 3.71 -6.43 -8.87
N HIS A 374 4.19 -5.63 -9.82
CA HIS A 374 5.64 -5.43 -10.03
C HIS A 374 6.11 -3.98 -10.09
N ILE A 375 5.21 -3.01 -10.28
CA ILE A 375 5.61 -1.60 -10.36
C ILE A 375 5.22 -0.88 -9.09
N PRO A 376 6.19 -0.60 -8.20
CA PRO A 376 5.92 0.15 -7.00
C PRO A 376 5.66 1.62 -7.33
N VAL A 377 4.64 2.20 -6.70
CA VAL A 377 4.23 3.58 -6.89
C VAL A 377 3.96 4.21 -5.54
N VAL A 378 4.40 5.45 -5.40
CA VAL A 378 3.97 6.34 -4.32
C VAL A 378 3.04 7.40 -4.89
N ALA A 379 1.85 7.50 -4.33
CA ALA A 379 0.90 8.56 -4.61
C ALA A 379 0.79 9.47 -3.39
N ARG A 380 1.17 10.74 -3.54
CA ARG A 380 0.95 11.78 -2.53
C ARG A 380 -0.45 12.36 -2.72
N VAL A 381 -1.29 12.24 -1.69
CA VAL A 381 -2.71 12.59 -1.73
C VAL A 381 -3.03 13.62 -0.65
N LYS A 382 -3.73 14.70 -1.03
CA LYS A 382 -4.23 15.72 -0.11
C LYS A 382 -5.74 15.59 0.09
N GLY A 383 -6.23 15.87 1.30
CA GLY A 383 -7.67 15.91 1.59
C GLY A 383 -8.27 14.66 2.23
N LEU A 384 -7.44 13.65 2.50
CA LEU A 384 -7.89 12.36 3.01
C LEU A 384 -8.41 12.46 4.45
N ALA A 385 -7.81 13.31 5.28
CA ALA A 385 -8.17 13.47 6.69
C ALA A 385 -9.52 14.15 6.83
N LYS A 386 -9.73 15.24 6.08
CA LYS A 386 -11.05 15.91 6.01
C LYS A 386 -12.15 14.97 5.53
N PHE A 387 -11.84 14.09 4.59
CA PHE A 387 -12.79 13.07 4.13
C PHE A 387 -13.15 12.08 5.25
N VAL A 388 -12.16 11.58 5.99
CA VAL A 388 -12.41 10.66 7.12
C VAL A 388 -13.19 11.35 8.24
N GLU A 389 -12.87 12.60 8.57
CA GLU A 389 -13.64 13.40 9.53
C GLU A 389 -15.10 13.54 9.10
N TYR A 390 -15.36 13.79 7.82
CA TYR A 390 -16.71 13.85 7.29
C TYR A 390 -17.45 12.52 7.49
N ILE A 391 -16.82 11.39 7.15
CA ILE A 391 -17.41 10.05 7.34
C ILE A 391 -17.72 9.78 8.81
N ILE A 392 -16.78 10.06 9.72
CA ILE A 392 -16.95 9.87 11.16
C ILE A 392 -18.11 10.72 11.69
N ASN A 393 -18.14 12.01 11.35
CA ASN A 393 -19.22 12.90 11.76
C ASN A 393 -20.58 12.39 11.29
N MET A 394 -20.69 12.01 10.01
CA MET A 394 -21.95 11.47 9.47
C MET A 394 -22.38 10.19 10.19
N TYR A 395 -21.43 9.33 10.57
CA TYR A 395 -21.69 8.15 11.36
C TYR A 395 -22.18 8.43 12.77
N GLU A 396 -21.49 9.30 13.50
CA GLU A 396 -21.83 9.64 14.89
C GLU A 396 -23.19 10.35 14.99
N TYR A 397 -23.58 11.15 14.00
CA TYR A 397 -24.91 11.80 13.95
C TYR A 397 -26.04 10.87 13.48
N GLY A 398 -25.77 9.59 13.22
CA GLY A 398 -26.76 8.64 12.71
C GLY A 398 -27.26 9.00 11.31
N ARG A 399 -26.43 9.73 10.54
CA ARG A 399 -26.73 10.22 9.19
C ARG A 399 -25.83 9.57 8.15
N LEU A 400 -25.29 8.37 8.41
CA LEU A 400 -24.58 7.66 7.35
C LEU A 400 -25.53 7.60 6.15
N PRO A 401 -25.09 8.11 4.99
CA PRO A 401 -25.95 8.16 3.85
C PRO A 401 -26.26 6.73 3.43
N GLU A 402 -27.48 6.26 3.71
CA GLU A 402 -28.06 5.09 3.07
C GLU A 402 -28.20 5.47 1.57
N ASN A 403 -27.13 5.27 0.80
CA ASN A 403 -27.05 5.57 -0.63
C ASN A 403 -27.07 7.05 -1.05
N ASP A 404 -26.63 8.03 -0.22
CA ASP A 404 -26.45 9.38 -0.79
C ASP A 404 -25.33 9.36 -1.83
N ASN A 405 -25.73 9.83 -3.01
CA ASN A 405 -24.92 10.18 -4.16
C ASN A 405 -23.70 11.06 -3.84
N CYS A 406 -23.41 11.51 -2.61
CA CYS A 406 -22.16 12.20 -2.31
C CYS A 406 -20.95 11.24 -2.24
N ALA A 407 -21.12 9.97 -1.84
CA ALA A 407 -20.06 8.95 -1.98
C ALA A 407 -19.90 8.49 -3.44
N ALA A 408 -21.01 8.31 -4.16
CA ALA A 408 -20.99 7.98 -5.59
C ALA A 408 -20.47 9.15 -6.46
N LYS A 409 -20.75 10.42 -6.11
CA LYS A 409 -20.15 11.59 -6.77
C LYS A 409 -18.68 11.80 -6.41
N PHE A 410 -18.20 11.23 -5.29
CA PHE A 410 -16.79 11.21 -4.92
C PHE A 410 -16.02 10.22 -5.81
N SER A 411 -16.58 9.03 -6.05
CA SER A 411 -15.98 8.00 -6.90
C SER A 411 -16.16 8.27 -8.40
N GLU A 412 -17.24 8.91 -8.83
CA GLU A 412 -17.51 9.18 -10.26
C GLU A 412 -16.86 10.45 -10.83
N ARG A 413 -16.25 11.35 -10.02
CA ARG A 413 -15.75 12.66 -10.54
C ARG A 413 -14.36 13.16 -10.10
N TYR A 414 -13.64 12.55 -9.15
CA TYR A 414 -12.50 13.25 -8.54
C TYR A 414 -11.22 12.42 -8.27
N PHE A 415 -10.79 11.65 -9.26
CA PHE A 415 -9.35 11.43 -9.50
C PHE A 415 -8.96 12.04 -10.85
N LEU A 416 -9.01 13.38 -10.94
CA LEU A 416 -8.32 14.11 -12.00
C LEU A 416 -6.92 14.43 -11.49
N ALA A 417 -5.97 13.54 -11.76
CA ALA A 417 -4.60 14.02 -11.89
C ALA A 417 -4.55 14.77 -13.24
N GLN A 418 -4.30 16.08 -13.20
CA GLN A 418 -4.01 16.79 -14.44
C GLN A 418 -2.70 16.26 -15.01
N SER A 419 -2.71 15.87 -16.28
CA SER A 419 -1.48 16.00 -17.06
C SER A 419 -1.28 17.49 -17.31
N PRO A 420 -0.03 17.99 -17.32
CA PRO A 420 0.23 19.26 -17.98
C PRO A 420 -0.31 19.14 -19.40
N LYS A 421 -1.14 20.11 -19.82
CA LYS A 421 -1.37 20.35 -21.24
C LYS A 421 -0.02 20.77 -21.82
N PHE A 422 0.69 19.84 -22.45
CA PHE A 422 1.64 20.25 -23.47
C PHE A 422 0.84 20.58 -24.72
N ALA A 423 0.94 21.83 -25.13
CA ALA A 423 0.56 22.25 -26.47
C ALA A 423 1.34 21.39 -27.49
N TYR A 424 0.63 20.88 -28.48
CA TYR A 424 1.25 20.62 -29.79
C TYR A 424 1.24 21.91 -30.59
#